data_AF-A0A0K8Q8B8-F1
#
_entry.id   AF-A0A0K8Q8B8-F1
#
_cell.length_a   1.000
_cell.length_b   1.000
_cell.length_c   1.000
_cell.angle_alpha   90.00
_cell.angle_beta   90.00
_cell.angle_gamma   90.00
#
_symmetry.space_group_name_H-M   'P 1'
#
loop_
_entity.id
_entity.type
_entity.pdbx_description
1 polymer ?
#
loop_
_entity_poly.entity_id
_entity_poly.type
_entity_poly.pdbx_seq_one_letter_code
_entity_poly.pdbx_strand_id
1 'polypeptide(L)'
;MSPDPATERLGFVTLEQFLRKLPPRLKLLHDGGNGAGLLRWVEPSELEDPTPYLLDGEFLLTSGLPFLGDGGASEPVDAYVRRLVGAGVGALGFGLEPYFDAVPASLVDACRRHNLTLVEVPKTVPFAAIGLEFSQLWNRRMPGSSGSWRTPTGS
;
A
#
# COMPACT_ATOMS: atom_id res chain seq x y z
N MET A 1 7.44 -9.24 30.08
CA MET A 1 8.72 -9.29 29.35
C MET A 1 8.63 -8.23 28.27
N SER A 2 9.28 -7.08 28.49
CA SER A 2 9.30 -5.99 27.51
C SER A 2 10.10 -6.44 26.28
N PRO A 3 9.76 -5.99 25.05
CA PRO A 3 10.54 -6.36 23.88
C PRO A 3 11.97 -5.82 23.99
N ASP A 4 12.91 -6.52 23.34
CA ASP A 4 14.32 -6.14 23.26
C ASP A 4 14.46 -4.84 22.44
N PRO A 5 15.11 -3.78 22.97
CA PRO A 5 15.36 -2.53 22.24
C PRO A 5 16.22 -2.71 20.97
N ALA A 6 16.89 -3.85 20.78
CA ALA A 6 17.53 -4.20 19.51
C ALA A 6 16.52 -4.54 18.41
N THR A 7 15.35 -5.09 18.75
CA THR A 7 14.25 -5.35 17.80
C THR A 7 13.55 -4.04 17.37
N GLU A 8 13.52 -3.02 18.23
CA GLU A 8 13.09 -1.66 17.86
C GLU A 8 14.05 -0.97 16.87
N ARG A 9 15.29 -1.48 16.72
CA ARG A 9 16.34 -0.91 15.87
C ARG A 9 16.43 -1.49 14.46
N LEU A 10 15.62 -2.47 14.09
CA LEU A 10 15.45 -2.84 12.68
C LEU A 10 14.41 -1.89 12.07
N GLY A 11 14.90 -0.75 11.56
CA GLY A 11 14.10 0.38 11.10
C GLY A 11 13.14 0.04 9.97
N PHE A 12 11.91 -0.34 10.31
CA PHE A 12 10.84 -0.55 9.35
C PHE A 12 9.90 0.65 9.25
N VAL A 13 9.27 0.80 8.08
CA VAL A 13 8.25 1.83 7.85
C VAL A 13 6.91 1.31 8.31
N THR A 14 6.19 2.06 9.15
CA THR A 14 4.79 1.73 9.45
C THR A 14 3.85 2.39 8.45
N LEU A 15 2.67 1.82 8.27
CA LEU A 15 1.63 2.42 7.43
C LEU A 15 1.29 3.85 7.89
N GLU A 16 1.11 4.07 9.19
CA GLU A 16 0.82 5.40 9.73
C GLU A 16 1.92 6.42 9.40
N GLN A 17 3.19 6.04 9.55
CA GLN A 17 4.31 6.92 9.22
C GLN A 17 4.34 7.28 7.74
N PHE A 18 4.03 6.30 6.89
CA PHE A 18 3.95 6.52 5.45
C PHE A 18 2.79 7.44 5.08
N LEU A 19 1.58 7.18 5.59
CA LEU A 19 0.40 8.02 5.35
C LEU A 19 0.63 9.48 5.77
N ARG A 20 1.35 9.72 6.87
CA ARG A 20 1.72 11.08 7.30
C ARG A 20 2.71 11.79 6.37
N LYS A 21 3.41 11.07 5.49
CA LYS A 21 4.33 11.64 4.47
C LYS A 21 3.65 11.94 3.15
N LEU A 22 2.54 11.28 2.87
CA LEU A 22 1.82 11.48 1.62
C LEU A 22 1.30 12.92 1.50
N PRO A 23 1.22 13.45 0.27
CA PRO A 23 0.73 14.80 0.07
C PRO A 23 -0.73 14.92 0.54
N PRO A 24 -1.14 16.08 1.09
CA PRO A 24 -2.46 16.28 1.71
C PRO A 24 -3.63 16.18 0.72
N ARG A 25 -3.35 15.94 -0.57
CA ARG A 25 -4.35 15.72 -1.61
C ARG A 25 -4.89 14.30 -1.63
N LEU A 26 -4.17 13.33 -1.05
CA LEU A 26 -4.71 11.99 -0.84
C LEU A 26 -5.70 12.03 0.31
N LYS A 27 -6.84 11.37 0.14
CA LYS A 27 -7.89 11.34 1.17
C LYS A 27 -7.98 9.96 1.78
N LEU A 28 -7.85 9.87 3.10
CA LEU A 28 -8.15 8.65 3.83
C LEU A 28 -9.67 8.49 3.91
N LEU A 29 -10.22 7.53 3.17
CA LEU A 29 -11.67 7.25 3.15
C LEU A 29 -12.11 6.32 4.27
N HIS A 30 -11.22 5.40 4.66
CA HIS A 30 -11.42 4.50 5.79
C HIS A 30 -10.07 4.17 6.43
N ASP A 31 -9.99 4.31 7.76
CA ASP A 31 -8.90 3.82 8.58
C ASP A 31 -9.23 2.41 9.09
N GLY A 32 -8.45 1.41 8.69
CA GLY A 32 -8.59 0.02 9.10
C GLY A 32 -8.04 -0.28 10.50
N GLY A 33 -7.49 0.71 11.20
CA GLY A 33 -6.92 0.54 12.54
C GLY A 33 -5.57 -0.20 12.57
N ASN A 34 -4.93 -0.36 11.40
CA ASN A 34 -3.69 -1.11 11.22
C ASN A 34 -2.45 -0.21 11.03
N GLY A 35 -2.52 1.06 11.43
CA GLY A 35 -1.46 2.05 11.21
C GLY A 35 -0.09 1.69 11.81
N ALA A 36 -0.06 0.92 12.91
CA ALA A 36 1.19 0.43 13.52
C ALA A 36 1.83 -0.74 12.74
N GLY A 37 1.10 -1.32 11.78
CA GLY A 37 1.56 -2.42 10.94
C GLY A 37 2.73 -2.03 10.05
N LEU A 38 3.58 -3.01 9.75
CA LEU A 38 4.70 -2.90 8.83
C LEU A 38 4.19 -2.61 7.41
N LEU A 39 4.74 -1.58 6.79
CA LEU A 39 4.65 -1.32 5.36
C LEU A 39 5.97 -1.72 4.70
N ARG A 40 5.93 -2.75 3.85
CA ARG A 40 7.10 -3.30 3.14
C ARG A 40 7.36 -2.60 1.82
N TRP A 41 6.30 -2.30 1.07
CA TRP A 41 6.41 -1.73 -0.27
C TRP A 41 5.10 -1.10 -0.74
N VAL A 42 5.15 -0.37 -1.85
CA VAL A 42 4.00 0.19 -2.56
C VAL A 42 3.93 -0.47 -3.93
N GLU A 43 2.85 -1.19 -4.21
CA GLU A 43 2.71 -2.02 -5.42
C GLU A 43 1.51 -1.59 -6.25
N PRO A 44 1.68 -1.08 -7.48
CA PRO A 44 0.57 -0.89 -8.41
C PRO A 44 0.14 -2.21 -9.07
N SER A 45 -1.16 -2.51 -9.07
CA SER A 45 -1.70 -3.68 -9.77
C SER A 45 -3.09 -3.40 -10.33
N GLU A 46 -3.39 -4.06 -11.45
CA GLU A 46 -4.69 -3.99 -12.13
C GLU A 46 -5.27 -5.39 -12.38
N LEU A 47 -4.74 -6.41 -11.71
CA LEU A 47 -5.23 -7.78 -11.81
C LEU A 47 -6.54 -7.95 -11.04
N GLU A 48 -7.44 -8.78 -11.57
CA GLU A 48 -8.66 -9.20 -10.85
C GLU A 48 -8.34 -9.94 -9.54
N ASP A 49 -7.21 -10.66 -9.51
CA ASP A 49 -6.65 -11.22 -8.29
C ASP A 49 -5.13 -11.01 -8.25
N PRO A 50 -4.64 -9.97 -7.56
CA PRO A 50 -3.21 -9.70 -7.44
C PRO A 50 -2.52 -10.57 -6.39
N THR A 51 -3.27 -11.22 -5.51
CA THR A 51 -2.74 -11.85 -4.28
C THR A 51 -1.64 -12.89 -4.47
N PRO A 52 -1.54 -13.66 -5.57
CA PRO A 52 -0.41 -14.58 -5.77
C PRO A 52 0.97 -13.90 -5.88
N TYR A 53 1.00 -12.58 -6.12
CA TYR A 53 2.22 -11.81 -6.33
C TYR A 53 2.55 -10.86 -5.17
N LEU A 54 1.63 -10.74 -4.20
CA LEU A 54 1.77 -9.80 -3.09
C LEU A 54 2.55 -10.41 -1.94
N LEU A 55 3.22 -9.53 -1.20
CA LEU A 55 3.78 -9.82 0.10
C LEU A 55 2.92 -9.16 1.20
N ASP A 56 2.93 -9.76 2.39
CA ASP A 56 2.28 -9.17 3.57
C ASP A 56 2.76 -7.73 3.81
N GLY A 57 1.89 -6.84 4.25
CA GLY A 57 2.24 -5.45 4.57
C GLY A 57 2.51 -4.56 3.36
N GLU A 58 1.87 -4.79 2.22
CA GLU A 58 1.97 -3.91 1.05
C GLU A 58 0.87 -2.85 1.01
N PHE A 59 1.17 -1.71 0.39
CA PHE A 59 0.17 -0.72 -0.01
C PHE A 59 -0.09 -0.89 -1.51
N LEU A 60 -1.20 -1.56 -1.83
CA LEU A 60 -1.62 -1.82 -3.20
C LEU A 60 -2.24 -0.56 -3.82
N LEU A 61 -1.87 -0.21 -5.04
CA LEU A 61 -2.46 0.89 -5.81
C LEU A 61 -3.19 0.33 -7.04
N THR A 62 -4.36 0.85 -7.35
CA THR A 62 -5.14 0.48 -8.54
C THR A 62 -5.86 1.70 -9.11
N SER A 63 -5.94 1.79 -10.44
CA SER A 63 -6.81 2.73 -11.17
C SER A 63 -8.25 2.21 -11.32
N GLY A 64 -8.53 1.03 -10.77
CA GLY A 64 -9.86 0.46 -10.64
C GLY A 64 -10.28 -0.47 -11.77
N LEU A 65 -9.36 -0.91 -12.65
CA LEU A 65 -9.69 -1.86 -13.72
C LEU A 65 -10.39 -3.14 -13.22
N PRO A 66 -10.04 -3.73 -12.05
CA PRO A 66 -10.75 -4.88 -11.49
C PRO A 66 -12.23 -4.64 -11.17
N PHE A 67 -12.67 -3.37 -11.10
CA PHE A 67 -14.01 -2.98 -10.70
C PHE A 67 -14.86 -2.43 -11.86
N LEU A 68 -14.38 -2.55 -13.10
CA LEU A 68 -15.16 -2.23 -14.28
C LEU A 68 -16.16 -3.35 -14.61
N GLY A 69 -17.30 -2.98 -15.21
CA GLY A 69 -18.35 -3.94 -15.57
C GLY A 69 -18.86 -4.72 -14.37
N ASP A 70 -18.98 -6.04 -14.52
CA ASP A 70 -19.47 -6.94 -13.46
C ASP A 70 -18.55 -6.98 -12.23
N GLY A 71 -17.26 -6.64 -12.38
CA GLY A 71 -16.30 -6.57 -11.28
C GLY A 71 -16.63 -5.49 -10.25
N GLY A 72 -17.42 -4.47 -10.63
CA GLY A 72 -17.87 -3.40 -9.74
C GLY A 72 -19.07 -3.77 -8.86
N ALA A 73 -19.69 -4.93 -9.09
CA ALA A 73 -20.80 -5.41 -8.28
C ALA A 73 -20.36 -5.72 -6.84
N SER A 74 -21.29 -5.59 -5.89
CA SER A 74 -20.98 -5.66 -4.44
C SER A 74 -20.29 -6.96 -4.00
N GLU A 75 -20.67 -8.10 -4.58
CA GLU A 75 -20.10 -9.42 -4.24
C GLU A 75 -18.65 -9.59 -4.77
N PRO A 76 -18.37 -9.37 -6.07
CA PRO A 76 -17.00 -9.35 -6.58
C PRO A 76 -16.07 -8.39 -5.84
N VAL A 77 -16.55 -7.17 -5.54
CA VAL A 77 -15.79 -6.17 -4.78
C VAL A 77 -15.50 -6.66 -3.35
N ASP A 78 -16.49 -7.22 -2.66
CA ASP A 78 -16.28 -7.80 -1.33
C ASP A 78 -15.24 -8.94 -1.36
N ALA A 79 -15.37 -9.83 -2.33
CA ALA A 79 -14.45 -10.94 -2.50
C ALA A 79 -13.02 -10.47 -2.80
N TYR A 80 -12.86 -9.40 -3.60
CA TYR A 80 -11.56 -8.76 -3.87
C TYR A 80 -10.93 -8.23 -2.58
N VAL A 81 -11.65 -7.39 -1.83
CA VAL A 81 -11.14 -6.84 -0.56
C VAL A 81 -10.81 -7.93 0.45
N ARG A 82 -11.67 -8.95 0.58
CA ARG A 82 -11.44 -10.09 1.47
C ARG A 82 -10.15 -10.84 1.10
N ARG A 83 -9.87 -11.03 -0.19
CA ARG A 83 -8.61 -11.65 -0.64
C ARG A 83 -7.41 -10.80 -0.26
N LEU A 84 -7.47 -9.47 -0.47
CA LEU A 84 -6.37 -8.57 -0.10
C LEU A 84 -6.06 -8.62 1.40
N VAL A 85 -7.10 -8.58 2.24
CA VAL A 85 -6.93 -8.71 3.70
C VAL A 85 -6.35 -10.07 4.07
N GLY A 86 -6.83 -11.15 3.44
CA GLY A 86 -6.28 -12.50 3.63
C GLY A 86 -4.80 -12.64 3.21
N ALA A 87 -4.36 -11.84 2.25
CA ALA A 87 -2.96 -11.76 1.80
C ALA A 87 -2.10 -10.80 2.67
N GLY A 88 -2.68 -10.14 3.66
CA GLY A 88 -1.95 -9.21 4.54
C GLY A 88 -1.73 -7.81 3.97
N VAL A 89 -2.48 -7.40 2.94
CA VAL A 89 -2.39 -6.04 2.39
C VAL A 89 -2.70 -5.01 3.48
N GLY A 90 -1.79 -4.03 3.65
CA GLY A 90 -1.91 -3.00 4.66
C GLY A 90 -2.85 -1.86 4.25
N ALA A 91 -2.89 -1.50 2.97
CA ALA A 91 -3.79 -0.47 2.47
C ALA A 91 -4.09 -0.65 0.98
N LEU A 92 -5.25 -0.15 0.56
CA LEU A 92 -5.64 -0.01 -0.85
C LEU A 92 -5.70 1.47 -1.23
N GLY A 93 -5.07 1.82 -2.34
CA GLY A 93 -5.04 3.16 -2.89
C GLY A 93 -5.74 3.18 -4.22
N PHE A 94 -6.82 3.93 -4.32
CA PHE A 94 -7.69 3.96 -5.48
C PHE A 94 -7.47 5.25 -6.27
N GLY A 95 -6.94 5.13 -7.48
CA GLY A 95 -6.84 6.21 -8.45
C GLY A 95 -8.18 6.46 -9.13
N LEU A 96 -8.61 7.72 -9.17
CA LEU A 96 -9.90 8.10 -9.77
C LEU A 96 -9.86 8.04 -11.30
N GLU A 97 -9.27 9.03 -11.94
CA GLU A 97 -9.29 9.16 -13.40
C GLU A 97 -8.22 8.28 -14.07
N PRO A 98 -8.48 7.77 -15.29
CA PRO A 98 -9.59 8.13 -16.18
C PRO A 98 -10.87 7.31 -16.03
N TYR A 99 -10.89 6.28 -15.18
CA TYR A 99 -11.99 5.30 -15.17
C TYR A 99 -13.11 5.62 -14.18
N PHE A 100 -12.82 6.36 -13.11
CA PHE A 100 -13.76 6.68 -12.04
C PHE A 100 -13.67 8.16 -11.65
N ASP A 101 -14.80 8.80 -11.38
CA ASP A 101 -14.83 10.16 -10.82
C ASP A 101 -14.77 10.17 -9.29
N ALA A 102 -15.07 9.04 -8.66
CA ALA A 102 -15.04 8.81 -7.22
C ALA A 102 -14.78 7.33 -6.92
N VAL A 103 -14.26 7.02 -5.73
CA VAL A 103 -14.09 5.63 -5.29
C VAL A 103 -15.48 4.97 -5.18
N PRO A 104 -15.71 3.79 -5.79
CA PRO A 104 -17.01 3.12 -5.73
C PRO A 104 -17.49 2.89 -4.29
N ALA A 105 -18.76 3.19 -4.03
CA ALA A 105 -19.36 3.01 -2.69
C ALA A 105 -19.27 1.56 -2.21
N SER A 106 -19.45 0.59 -3.12
CA SER A 106 -19.29 -0.85 -2.83
C SER A 106 -17.88 -1.18 -2.31
N LEU A 107 -16.84 -0.51 -2.82
CA LEU A 107 -15.47 -0.69 -2.37
C LEU A 107 -15.23 -0.07 -1.00
N VAL A 108 -15.76 1.14 -0.76
CA VAL A 108 -15.70 1.78 0.56
C VAL A 108 -16.37 0.90 1.62
N ASP A 109 -17.54 0.35 1.32
CA ASP A 109 -18.29 -0.51 2.24
C ASP A 109 -17.60 -1.87 2.45
N ALA A 110 -16.99 -2.45 1.42
CA ALA A 110 -16.17 -3.65 1.56
C ALA A 110 -14.93 -3.40 2.44
N CYS A 111 -14.18 -2.31 2.19
CA CYS A 111 -13.04 -1.93 3.01
C CYS A 111 -13.42 -1.74 4.48
N ARG A 112 -14.56 -1.09 4.76
CA ARG A 112 -15.10 -0.95 6.12
C ARG A 112 -15.44 -2.30 6.77
N ARG A 113 -16.07 -3.21 6.03
CA ARG A 113 -16.43 -4.54 6.56
C ARG A 113 -15.21 -5.37 6.95
N HIS A 114 -14.13 -5.28 6.17
CA HIS A 114 -12.91 -6.09 6.37
C HIS A 114 -11.78 -5.33 7.09
N ASN A 115 -12.02 -4.10 7.54
CA ASN A 115 -11.03 -3.22 8.17
C ASN A 115 -9.76 -2.98 7.32
N LEU A 116 -9.94 -2.82 6.00
CA LEU A 116 -8.83 -2.49 5.09
C LEU A 116 -8.72 -0.98 4.93
N THR A 117 -7.58 -0.40 5.32
CA THR A 117 -7.31 1.03 5.11
C THR A 117 -7.45 1.40 3.63
N LEU A 118 -8.27 2.41 3.33
CA LEU A 118 -8.62 2.84 1.97
C LEU A 118 -8.26 4.32 1.76
N VAL A 119 -7.49 4.59 0.71
CA VAL A 119 -7.02 5.92 0.34
C VAL A 119 -7.46 6.27 -1.08
N GLU A 120 -8.09 7.42 -1.25
CA GLU A 120 -8.37 8.02 -2.56
C GLU A 120 -7.13 8.76 -3.07
N VAL A 121 -6.73 8.46 -4.31
CA VAL A 121 -5.61 9.11 -5.00
C VAL A 121 -6.16 9.94 -6.17
N PRO A 122 -6.05 11.29 -6.11
CA PRO A 122 -6.55 12.13 -7.19
C PRO A 122 -5.61 12.06 -8.41
N LYS A 123 -6.13 12.32 -9.60
CA LYS A 123 -5.37 12.31 -10.87
C LYS A 123 -4.07 13.13 -10.87
N THR A 124 -4.01 14.15 -10.02
CA THR A 124 -2.85 15.05 -9.92
C THR A 124 -1.66 14.43 -9.21
N VAL A 125 -1.81 13.23 -8.62
CA VAL A 125 -0.74 12.50 -7.94
C VAL A 125 -0.46 11.19 -8.70
N PRO A 126 0.68 11.07 -9.39
CA PRO A 126 1.04 9.82 -10.04
C PRO A 126 1.42 8.76 -9.00
N PHE A 127 1.07 7.50 -9.24
CA PHE A 127 1.44 6.38 -8.36
C PHE A 127 2.94 6.28 -8.12
N ALA A 128 3.77 6.61 -9.12
CA ALA A 128 5.22 6.68 -8.98
C ALA A 128 5.66 7.65 -7.86
N ALA A 129 4.95 8.77 -7.64
CA ALA A 129 5.27 9.69 -6.55
C ALA A 129 5.03 9.05 -5.17
N ILE A 130 3.98 8.24 -5.03
CA ILE A 130 3.70 7.48 -3.80
C ILE A 130 4.84 6.50 -3.51
N GLY A 131 5.26 5.72 -4.52
CA GLY A 131 6.41 4.81 -4.38
C GLY A 131 7.73 5.54 -4.05
N LEU A 132 7.96 6.71 -4.64
CA LEU A 132 9.13 7.54 -4.33
C LEU A 132 9.13 8.05 -2.89
N GLU A 133 7.96 8.42 -2.34
CA GLU A 133 7.85 8.79 -0.93
C GLU A 133 8.21 7.62 -0.01
N PHE A 134 7.81 6.39 -0.38
CA PHE A 134 8.16 5.20 0.40
C PHE A 134 9.68 4.98 0.38
N SER A 135 10.30 5.01 -0.80
CA SER A 135 11.75 4.87 -0.97
C SER A 135 12.53 5.91 -0.16
N GLN A 136 12.10 7.17 -0.18
CA GLN A 136 12.72 8.24 0.60
C GLN A 136 12.59 8.01 2.11
N LEU A 137 11.41 7.57 2.58
CA LEU A 137 11.18 7.29 3.99
C LEU A 137 12.01 6.09 4.48
N TRP A 138 12.13 5.05 3.66
CA TRP A 138 12.96 3.88 3.91
C TRP A 138 14.45 4.24 3.99
N ASN A 139 14.97 4.98 3.00
CA ASN A 139 16.37 5.38 2.95
C ASN A 139 16.79 6.28 4.13
N ARG A 140 15.90 7.14 4.62
CA ARG A 140 16.16 7.97 5.81
C ARG A 140 16.35 7.14 7.08
N ARG A 141 15.77 5.95 7.16
CA ARG A 141 15.97 5.03 8.29
C ARG A 141 17.24 4.21 8.19
N MET A 142 17.74 4.02 6.96
CA MET A 142 18.97 3.30 6.68
C MET A 142 19.98 4.22 5.96
N PRO A 143 20.50 5.28 6.63
CA PRO A 143 21.50 6.14 6.03
C PRO A 143 22.79 5.35 5.76
N GLY A 144 22.96 4.88 4.53
CA GLY A 144 24.22 4.40 3.95
C GLY A 144 24.91 3.24 4.67
N SER A 145 24.52 2.00 4.37
CA SER A 145 25.56 0.99 4.13
C SER A 145 26.06 1.20 2.70
N SER A 146 27.09 2.04 2.56
CA SER A 146 27.85 2.13 1.30
C SER A 146 28.48 0.76 1.05
N GLY A 147 27.78 -0.08 0.28
CA GLY A 147 28.33 -1.33 -0.22
C GLY A 147 29.47 -1.02 -1.17
N SER A 148 30.71 -1.02 -0.67
CA SER A 148 31.87 -1.06 -1.54
C SER A 148 31.85 -2.43 -2.23
N TRP A 149 31.45 -2.48 -3.50
CA TRP A 149 31.77 -3.64 -4.31
C TRP A 149 33.28 -3.63 -4.55
N ARG A 150 34.04 -4.37 -3.74
CA ARG A 150 35.45 -4.65 -4.02
C ARG A 150 35.47 -5.75 -5.08
N THR A 151 35.94 -5.41 -6.27
CA THR A 151 36.33 -6.40 -7.28
C THR A 151 37.40 -7.32 -6.69
N PRO A 152 37.27 -8.65 -6.77
CA PRO A 152 38.36 -9.56 -6.42
C PRO A 152 39.50 -9.35 -7.42
N THR A 153 40.63 -8.83 -6.97
CA THR A 153 41.89 -8.91 -7.72
C THR A 153 42.34 -10.37 -7.66
N GLY A 154 42.20 -11.09 -8.77
CA GLY A 154 42.76 -12.42 -8.94
C GLY A 154 44.29 -12.38 -8.95
N SER A 155 44.89 -13.35 -8.27
CA SER A 155 46.33 -13.66 -8.29
C SER A 155 46.71 -14.46 -9.52
#